data_AF-A0A951JV36-F1
#
_entry.id   AF-A0A951JV36-F1
#
_cell.length_a   1.000
_cell.length_b   1.000
_cell.length_c   1.000
_cell.angle_alpha   90.00
_cell.angle_beta   90.00
_cell.angle_gamma   90.00
#
_symmetry.space_group_name_H-M   'P 1'
#
loop_
_entity.id
_entity.type
_entity.pdbx_description
1 polymer ?
#
loop_
_entity_poly.entity_id
_entity_poly.type
_entity_poly.pdbx_seq_one_letter_code
_entity_poly.pdbx_strand_id
1 'polypeptide(L)'
;MGRAFDARTLRAALRSRYPWLDREELGPRAVEAGECDRCGHEARLVAMCGPGIHRYLGRRCAVRLGPRAWCDGHQADARQALAWLEQLPEEADDVARLWWVATGEIRLDPALVARSPALAEVVAGVLDDDAGP
;
A
#
# COMPACT_ATOMS: atom_id res chain seq x y z
N MET A 1 24.75 11.30 -14.80
CA MET A 1 24.28 11.85 -13.51
C MET A 1 22.85 11.36 -13.34
N GLY A 2 22.60 10.47 -12.38
CA GLY A 2 21.24 9.96 -12.12
C GLY A 2 20.44 11.00 -11.35
N ARG A 3 19.21 11.27 -11.81
CA ARG A 3 18.25 12.16 -11.14
C ARG A 3 18.02 11.71 -9.70
N ALA A 4 18.06 12.64 -8.75
CA ALA A 4 17.80 12.31 -7.35
C ALA A 4 16.30 12.06 -7.15
N PHE A 5 15.96 10.92 -6.54
CA PHE A 5 14.57 10.61 -6.19
C PHE A 5 14.16 11.42 -4.96
N ASP A 6 13.15 12.29 -5.09
CA ASP A 6 12.61 13.04 -3.96
C ASP A 6 11.43 12.30 -3.28
N ALA A 7 11.77 11.60 -2.19
CA ALA A 7 10.81 10.88 -1.36
C ALA A 7 9.73 11.79 -0.74
N ARG A 8 10.06 13.05 -0.40
CA ARG A 8 9.11 13.99 0.20
C ARG A 8 8.05 14.41 -0.80
N THR A 9 8.46 14.72 -2.02
CA THR A 9 7.55 15.11 -3.11
C THR A 9 6.68 13.92 -3.53
N LEU A 10 7.25 12.71 -3.65
CA LEU A 10 6.43 11.51 -3.89
C LEU A 10 5.39 11.30 -2.79
N ARG A 11 5.79 11.43 -1.52
CA ARG A 11 4.87 11.26 -0.39
C ARG A 11 3.73 12.27 -0.45
N ALA A 12 4.02 13.53 -0.76
CA ALA A 12 3.01 14.57 -0.88
C ALA A 12 2.03 14.28 -2.04
N ALA A 13 2.55 13.90 -3.21
CA ALA A 13 1.74 13.58 -4.39
C ALA A 13 0.83 12.36 -4.15
N LEU A 14 1.37 11.30 -3.54
CA LEU A 14 0.61 10.10 -3.18
C LEU A 14 -0.54 10.42 -2.21
N ARG A 15 -0.29 11.21 -1.15
CA ARG A 15 -1.34 11.59 -0.19
C ARG A 15 -2.43 12.45 -0.80
N SER A 16 -2.04 13.37 -1.69
CA SER A 16 -3.00 14.23 -2.39
C SER A 16 -3.94 13.44 -3.29
N ARG A 17 -3.42 12.41 -3.99
CA ARG A 17 -4.21 11.57 -4.91
C ARG A 17 -4.94 10.42 -4.21
N TYR A 18 -4.34 9.85 -3.16
CA TYR A 18 -4.84 8.66 -2.46
C TYR A 18 -4.98 8.94 -0.95
N PRO A 19 -6.04 9.65 -0.52
CA PRO A 19 -6.21 10.03 0.89
C PRO A 19 -6.31 8.84 1.86
N TRP A 20 -6.63 7.64 1.36
CA TRP A 20 -6.68 6.43 2.17
C TRP A 20 -5.32 6.02 2.75
N LEU A 21 -4.21 6.53 2.21
CA LEU A 21 -2.85 6.31 2.74
C LEU A 21 -2.62 6.93 4.12
N ASP A 22 -3.43 7.90 4.52
CA ASP A 22 -3.29 8.59 5.82
C ASP A 22 -3.89 7.82 6.99
N ARG A 23 -4.63 6.74 6.72
CA ARG A 23 -5.22 5.90 7.77
C ARG A 23 -4.14 5.22 8.61
N GLU A 24 -4.34 5.19 9.92
CA GLU A 24 -3.38 4.64 10.89
C GLU A 24 -3.68 3.19 11.27
N GLU A 25 -4.95 2.79 11.14
CA GLU A 25 -5.45 1.48 11.56
C GLU A 25 -5.50 0.47 10.41
N LEU A 26 -5.49 0.98 9.17
CA LEU A 26 -5.61 0.20 7.93
C LEU A 26 -4.69 0.76 6.85
N GLY A 27 -4.26 -0.10 5.94
CA GLY A 27 -3.41 0.26 4.81
C GLY A 27 -1.93 0.22 5.12
N PRO A 28 -1.08 0.73 4.20
CA PRO A 28 0.36 0.50 4.21
C PRO A 28 1.07 1.18 5.39
N ARG A 29 0.45 2.16 6.05
CA ARG A 29 0.98 2.77 7.27
C ARG A 29 0.76 1.90 8.52
N ALA A 30 -0.25 1.04 8.50
CA ALA A 30 -0.65 0.20 9.64
C ALA A 30 0.06 -1.16 9.67
N VAL A 31 0.89 -1.45 8.67
CA VAL A 31 1.55 -2.75 8.49
C VAL A 31 3.00 -2.55 8.06
N GLU A 32 3.84 -3.54 8.33
CA GLU A 32 5.20 -3.56 7.81
C GLU A 32 5.18 -3.72 6.29
N ALA A 33 6.05 -2.97 5.60
CA ALA A 33 6.27 -3.14 4.17
C ALA A 33 6.56 -4.60 3.81
N GLY A 34 5.85 -5.12 2.81
CA GLY A 34 6.03 -6.48 2.37
C GLY A 34 4.84 -7.05 1.61
N GLU A 35 4.96 -8.35 1.33
CA GLU A 35 3.99 -9.11 0.56
C GLU A 35 3.00 -9.84 1.47
N CYS A 36 1.79 -10.05 0.97
CA CYS A 36 0.73 -10.79 1.62
C CYS A 36 1.22 -12.18 2.07
N ASP A 37 1.05 -12.49 3.35
CA ASP A 37 1.54 -13.74 3.96
C ASP A 37 0.86 -15.00 3.39
N ARG A 38 -0.21 -14.84 2.59
CA ARG A 38 -0.93 -15.94 1.96
C ARG A 38 -0.52 -16.19 0.52
N CYS A 39 -0.46 -15.15 -0.30
CA CYS A 39 -0.24 -15.31 -1.74
C CYS A 39 1.16 -14.87 -2.21
N GLY A 40 1.92 -14.13 -1.40
CA GLY A 40 3.24 -13.62 -1.79
C GLY A 40 3.23 -12.66 -2.98
N HIS A 41 2.07 -12.07 -3.32
CA HIS A 41 1.94 -11.25 -4.53
C HIS A 41 1.28 -9.89 -4.28
N GLU A 42 0.31 -9.84 -3.36
CA GLU A 42 -0.37 -8.58 -3.02
C GLU A 42 0.45 -7.80 -2.00
N ALA A 43 0.31 -6.47 -1.97
CA ALA A 43 0.88 -5.68 -0.87
C ALA A 43 0.12 -6.00 0.42
N ARG A 44 0.82 -6.03 1.56
CA ARG A 44 0.16 -6.04 2.88
C ARG A 44 -0.67 -4.77 3.06
N LEU A 45 -1.91 -4.92 3.50
CA LEU A 45 -2.83 -3.79 3.72
C LEU A 45 -3.60 -3.90 5.04
N VAL A 46 -3.64 -5.07 5.66
CA VAL A 46 -4.33 -5.28 6.92
C VAL A 46 -3.58 -6.26 7.81
N ALA A 47 -3.56 -5.97 9.12
CA ALA A 47 -3.09 -6.89 10.14
C ALA A 47 -4.22 -7.79 10.62
N MET A 48 -3.91 -9.08 10.76
CA MET A 48 -4.81 -10.09 11.27
C MET A 48 -4.62 -10.24 12.78
N CYS A 49 -5.71 -10.53 13.50
CA CYS A 49 -5.63 -10.83 14.93
C CYS A 49 -5.87 -12.33 15.20
N GLY A 50 -5.21 -12.85 16.24
CA GLY A 50 -5.32 -14.24 16.67
C GLY A 50 -4.14 -15.12 16.25
N PRO A 51 -4.12 -16.40 16.67
CA PRO A 51 -2.99 -17.33 16.51
C PRO A 51 -2.82 -17.88 15.09
N GLY A 52 -3.35 -17.20 14.07
CA GLY A 52 -3.28 -17.63 12.68
C GLY A 52 -1.86 -17.55 12.10
N ILE A 53 -1.63 -18.32 11.04
CA ILE A 53 -0.35 -18.32 10.31
C ILE A 53 -0.12 -17.05 9.48
N HIS A 54 -1.19 -16.35 9.10
CA HIS A 54 -1.12 -15.13 8.31
C HIS A 54 -1.28 -13.93 9.25
N ARG A 55 -0.24 -13.11 9.38
CA ARG A 55 -0.26 -11.91 10.22
C ARG A 55 -0.68 -10.69 9.42
N TYR A 56 -0.32 -10.64 8.14
CA TYR A 56 -0.63 -9.54 7.25
C TYR A 56 -1.15 -10.05 5.92
N LEU A 57 -2.26 -9.49 5.47
CA LEU A 57 -2.89 -9.87 4.21
C LEU A 57 -3.01 -8.70 3.26
N GLY A 58 -2.97 -9.03 1.96
CA GLY A 58 -3.41 -8.14 0.90
C GLY A 58 -4.92 -8.22 0.66
N ARG A 59 -5.40 -7.31 -0.20
CA ARG A 59 -6.83 -7.06 -0.42
C ARG A 59 -7.62 -8.32 -0.76
N ARG A 60 -7.28 -9.04 -1.85
CA ARG A 60 -8.09 -10.17 -2.32
C ARG A 60 -8.01 -11.33 -1.35
N CYS A 61 -6.85 -11.57 -0.75
CA CYS A 61 -6.71 -12.64 0.25
C CYS A 61 -7.55 -12.38 1.51
N ALA A 62 -7.56 -11.14 2.03
CA ALA A 62 -8.38 -10.76 3.17
C ALA A 62 -9.87 -10.88 2.84
N VAL A 63 -10.33 -10.30 1.72
CA VAL A 63 -11.73 -10.38 1.26
C VAL A 63 -12.19 -11.83 1.10
N ARG A 64 -11.35 -12.69 0.50
CA ARG A 64 -11.67 -14.11 0.29
C ARG A 64 -11.80 -14.90 1.59
N LEU A 65 -10.95 -14.64 2.57
CA LEU A 65 -11.06 -15.32 3.86
C LEU A 65 -12.24 -14.80 4.68
N GLY A 66 -12.59 -13.53 4.48
CA GLY A 66 -13.68 -12.88 5.16
C GLY A 66 -13.41 -12.72 6.67
N PRO A 67 -14.45 -12.38 7.45
CA PRO A 67 -14.28 -11.96 8.84
C PRO A 67 -13.86 -13.11 9.77
N ARG A 68 -14.00 -14.37 9.33
CA ARG A 68 -13.56 -15.57 10.06
C ARG A 68 -12.04 -15.68 10.21
N ALA A 69 -11.27 -14.87 9.49
CA ALA A 69 -9.82 -14.83 9.66
C ALA A 69 -9.37 -13.93 10.82
N TRP A 70 -10.30 -13.22 11.47
CA TRP A 70 -10.08 -12.52 12.74
C TRP A 70 -10.64 -13.36 13.89
N CYS A 71 -10.13 -13.15 15.10
CA CYS A 71 -10.71 -13.76 16.29
C CYS A 71 -12.14 -13.25 16.55
N ASP A 72 -12.93 -14.01 17.31
CA ASP A 72 -14.32 -13.68 17.62
C ASP A 72 -14.49 -12.29 18.27
N GLY A 73 -13.49 -11.87 19.05
CA GLY A 73 -13.48 -10.57 19.74
C GLY A 73 -13.34 -9.34 18.81
N HIS A 74 -12.91 -9.52 17.56
CA HIS A 74 -12.65 -8.42 16.61
C HIS A 74 -13.46 -8.53 15.32
N GLN A 75 -14.61 -9.22 15.37
CA GLN A 75 -15.47 -9.39 14.18
C GLN A 75 -16.04 -8.07 13.64
N ALA A 76 -16.21 -7.06 14.50
CA ALA A 76 -16.64 -5.72 14.06
C ALA A 76 -15.54 -5.03 13.24
N ASP A 77 -14.31 -5.01 13.76
CA ASP A 77 -13.14 -4.44 13.08
C ASP A 77 -12.87 -5.17 11.77
N ALA A 78 -13.00 -6.50 11.76
CA ALA A 78 -12.90 -7.31 10.55
C ALA A 78 -13.87 -6.84 9.46
N ARG A 79 -15.15 -6.64 9.80
CA ARG A 79 -16.14 -6.14 8.83
C ARG A 79 -15.81 -4.75 8.31
N GLN A 80 -15.35 -3.85 9.18
CA GLN A 80 -14.95 -2.50 8.79
C GLN A 80 -13.73 -2.53 7.85
N ALA A 81 -12.72 -3.34 8.17
CA ALA A 81 -11.52 -3.51 7.37
C ALA A 81 -11.86 -4.09 5.98
N LEU A 82 -12.71 -5.11 5.92
CA LEU A 82 -13.13 -5.74 4.67
C LEU A 82 -13.93 -4.78 3.79
N ALA A 83 -14.89 -4.06 4.37
CA ALA A 83 -15.67 -3.05 3.64
C ALA A 83 -14.77 -1.93 3.08
N TRP A 84 -13.72 -1.54 3.81
CA TRP A 84 -12.73 -0.58 3.33
C TRP A 84 -11.87 -1.16 2.20
N LEU A 85 -11.37 -2.39 2.33
CA LEU A 85 -10.58 -3.08 1.30
C LEU A 85 -11.33 -3.23 -0.03
N GLU A 86 -12.64 -3.44 0.02
CA GLU A 86 -13.47 -3.55 -1.18
C GLU A 86 -13.58 -2.24 -1.96
N GLN A 87 -13.48 -1.10 -1.27
CA GLN A 87 -13.55 0.25 -1.86
C GLN A 87 -12.21 0.72 -2.43
N LEU A 88 -11.12 -0.01 -2.19
CA LEU A 88 -9.81 0.39 -2.70
C LEU A 88 -9.76 0.35 -4.24
N PRO A 89 -9.01 1.27 -4.85
CA PRO A 89 -8.82 1.27 -6.30
C PRO A 89 -8.04 0.01 -6.74
N GLU A 90 -8.06 -0.28 -8.04
CA GLU A 90 -7.38 -1.45 -8.60
C GLU A 90 -5.86 -1.40 -8.37
N GLU A 91 -5.29 -0.20 -8.49
CA GLU A 91 -3.87 0.10 -8.31
C GLU A 91 -3.39 0.14 -6.85
N ALA A 92 -4.25 -0.18 -5.87
CA ALA A 92 -3.93 -0.02 -4.44
C ALA A 92 -2.65 -0.78 -4.02
N ASP A 93 -2.40 -1.93 -4.63
CA ASP A 93 -1.21 -2.75 -4.41
C ASP A 93 0.09 -2.03 -4.83
N ASP A 94 0.07 -1.30 -5.93
CA ASP A 94 1.24 -0.56 -6.41
C ASP A 94 1.39 0.76 -5.65
N VAL A 95 0.28 1.42 -5.32
CA VAL A 95 0.26 2.63 -4.49
C VAL A 95 0.85 2.35 -3.11
N ALA A 96 0.50 1.22 -2.48
CA ALA A 96 1.06 0.81 -1.19
C ALA A 96 2.59 0.62 -1.24
N ARG A 97 3.10 0.03 -2.32
CA ARG A 97 4.55 -0.14 -2.53
C ARG A 97 5.24 1.21 -2.74
N LEU A 98 4.68 2.09 -3.55
CA LEU A 98 5.24 3.44 -3.75
C LEU A 98 5.21 4.26 -2.45
N TRP A 99 4.19 4.07 -1.61
CA TRP A 99 4.17 4.66 -0.29
C TRP A 99 5.37 4.20 0.55
N TRP A 100 5.66 2.90 0.60
CA TRP A 100 6.82 2.37 1.31
C TRP A 100 8.17 2.81 0.73
N VAL A 101 8.23 3.06 -0.59
CA VAL A 101 9.39 3.72 -1.19
C VAL A 101 9.50 5.17 -0.69
N ALA A 102 8.38 5.91 -0.64
CA ALA A 102 8.34 7.30 -0.19
C ALA A 102 8.65 7.48 1.31
N THR A 103 8.44 6.44 2.12
CA THR A 103 8.81 6.41 3.54
C THR A 103 10.20 5.82 3.79
N GLY A 104 10.85 5.29 2.75
CA GLY A 104 12.18 4.69 2.84
C GLY A 104 12.21 3.27 3.42
N GLU A 105 11.05 2.63 3.57
CA GLU A 105 10.93 1.25 4.07
C GLU A 105 11.42 0.23 3.05
N ILE A 106 11.27 0.53 1.74
CA ILE A 106 11.81 -0.29 0.64
C ILE A 106 12.48 0.58 -0.43
N ARG A 107 13.30 -0.04 -1.27
CA ARG A 107 13.93 0.63 -2.42
C ARG A 107 12.98 0.64 -3.63
N LEU A 108 13.08 1.69 -4.45
CA LEU A 108 12.33 1.77 -5.71
C LEU A 108 12.78 0.67 -6.67
N ASP A 109 11.84 -0.20 -7.04
CA ASP A 109 11.99 -1.16 -8.13
C ASP A 109 11.56 -0.50 -9.46
N PRO A 110 12.43 -0.39 -10.47
CA PRO A 110 12.06 0.17 -11.78
C PRO A 110 10.87 -0.54 -12.42
N ALA A 111 10.70 -1.84 -12.16
CA ALA A 111 9.56 -2.57 -12.69
C ALA A 111 8.25 -2.01 -12.12
N LEU A 112 8.19 -1.59 -10.85
CA LEU A 112 6.99 -0.99 -10.22
C LEU A 112 6.46 0.23 -10.98
N VAL A 113 7.37 1.08 -11.46
CA VAL A 113 7.00 2.28 -12.25
C VAL A 113 6.50 1.88 -13.64
N ALA A 114 7.09 0.84 -14.24
CA ALA A 114 6.71 0.36 -15.57
C ALA A 114 5.33 -0.33 -15.62
N ARG A 115 4.82 -0.87 -14.50
CA ARG A 115 3.55 -1.64 -14.47
C ARG A 115 2.31 -0.76 -14.44
N SER A 116 2.44 0.51 -14.06
CA SER A 116 1.28 1.37 -13.81
C SER A 116 1.43 2.73 -14.48
N PRO A 117 0.76 2.96 -15.62
CA PRO A 117 0.73 4.26 -16.31
C PRO A 117 0.21 5.39 -15.41
N ALA A 118 -0.79 5.09 -14.57
CA ALA A 118 -1.37 6.04 -13.62
C ALA A 118 -0.36 6.48 -12.54
N LEU A 119 0.62 5.63 -12.22
CA LEU A 119 1.69 5.93 -11.28
C LEU A 119 2.93 6.48 -11.96
N ALA A 120 3.15 6.16 -13.24
CA ALA A 120 4.20 6.76 -14.06
C ALA A 120 4.03 8.28 -14.13
N GLU A 121 2.81 8.80 -14.22
CA GLU A 121 2.54 10.26 -14.15
C GLU A 121 2.93 10.87 -12.80
N VAL A 122 2.57 10.18 -11.70
CA VAL A 122 2.91 10.63 -10.33
C VAL A 122 4.41 10.62 -10.10
N VAL A 123 5.11 9.60 -10.63
CA VAL A 123 6.56 9.45 -10.49
C VAL A 123 7.31 10.39 -11.45
N ALA A 124 6.81 10.61 -12.68
CA ALA A 124 7.42 11.53 -13.64
C ALA A 124 7.46 12.97 -13.10
N GLY A 125 6.36 13.45 -12.51
CA GLY A 125 6.31 14.77 -11.88
C GLY A 125 7.29 14.93 -10.70
N VAL A 126 7.68 13.84 -10.04
CA VAL A 126 8.68 13.83 -8.95
C VAL A 126 10.12 13.76 -9.48
N LEU A 127 10.33 13.19 -10.66
CA LEU A 127 11.64 13.06 -11.30
C LEU A 127 12.03 14.26 -12.16
N ASP A 128 11.12 15.19 -12.44
CA ASP A 128 11.33 16.34 -13.32
C ASP A 128 11.61 17.68 -12.57
N ASP A 129 11.52 17.71 -11.23
CA ASP A 129 11.74 18.94 -10.42
C ASP A 129 13.21 19.39 -10.28
N ASP A 130 14.16 18.78 -11.00
CA ASP A 130 15.54 19.28 -11.13
C ASP A 130 15.70 20.36 -12.24
N ALA A 131 14.61 20.74 -12.91
CA ALA A 131 14.59 21.84 -13.89
C ALA A 131 14.13 23.17 -13.24
N GLY A 132 14.81 23.59 -12.18
CA GLY A 132 14.74 24.99 -11.74
C GLY A 132 15.43 25.91 -12.77
N PRO A 133 14.95 27.17 -12.95
CA PRO A 133 15.38 28.09 -14.01
C PRO A 133 16.87 28.48 -13.98
#